data_AF-A0A945CKT4-F1
#
_entry.id   AF-A0A945CKT4-F1
#
_cell.length_a   1.000
_cell.length_b   1.000
_cell.length_c   1.000
_cell.angle_alpha   90.00
_cell.angle_beta   90.00
_cell.angle_gamma   90.00
#
_symmetry.space_group_name_H-M   'P 1'
#
loop_
_entity.id
_entity.type
_entity.pdbx_description
1 polymer ?
#
loop_
_entity_poly.entity_id
_entity_poly.type
_entity_poly.pdbx_seq_one_letter_code
_entity_poly.pdbx_strand_id
1 'polypeptide(L)'
;MRRIHQQHNQTSFSAALLLFLLLASAALAQEATGPSYSGSMGSVTVGDQQLYRMSFRPDIPLGKLGLALDIELFIDDQGNVDARGWEFGTSTEALDSFMRKLYYVRYGKPGDPAYIKIGALDNVTLGYGLIMSDYRNTLQYPGIKKTGLEFKFKNLGGTGFGLEGMINNFQDFKDGGALLGLRLSSRAIGKLELGLTYVVDLDQYGGLLDGDGDGFPDAIDAFPGDDERALDNDRDGVADALDSDDDNDGIVDVDPQSGLPDDVASSLIQLNAAHGDAVFPVDQVVNRRQPFNKDQVSGDRFSILGLDAAYPISQSDHLTIKLYGQMAILMDDDDQLSTTEADAQGVAPNNRQAEGWGLAAPGLWLDMGPFNGQIEFRHFQDDFDSGYFDNLYELDRARIDVATGRARTKDAQLGRGDPVSGVYGRLNADLGQFMLASASYQYLTGADDPKQQLIAGASLSKKMLENIPRLTRARAYYQKNNIGVRLNEKGTDEDGFFESTEDTFYGYDVGLEMASGVSIVWDTRYVFARGADLYLERQKIMTIETVFNF
;
A
#
# COMPACT_ATOMS: atom_id res chain seq x y z
N MET A 1 56.50 -12.39 9.08
CA MET A 1 56.19 -12.22 7.64
C MET A 1 55.40 -13.43 7.14
N ARG A 2 54.07 -13.36 7.16
CA ARG A 2 53.16 -14.27 6.43
C ARG A 2 51.96 -13.43 6.00
N ARG A 3 51.85 -13.18 4.70
CA ARG A 3 50.66 -12.57 4.07
C ARG A 3 49.60 -13.65 3.95
N ILE A 4 48.39 -13.36 4.44
CA ILE A 4 47.18 -14.12 4.14
C ILE A 4 46.43 -13.29 3.08
N HIS A 5 46.21 -13.88 1.91
CA HIS A 5 45.35 -13.32 0.86
C HIS A 5 43.90 -13.64 1.19
N GLN A 6 43.06 -12.61 1.30
CA GLN A 6 41.61 -12.74 1.20
C GLN A 6 41.23 -12.84 -0.28
N GLN A 7 40.51 -13.91 -0.64
CA GLN A 7 39.77 -13.98 -1.90
C GLN A 7 38.38 -13.39 -1.67
N HIS A 8 38.05 -12.34 -2.43
CA HIS A 8 36.69 -11.83 -2.56
C HIS A 8 35.86 -12.80 -3.41
N ASN A 9 34.75 -13.29 -2.88
CA ASN A 9 33.69 -13.93 -3.65
C ASN A 9 32.88 -12.82 -4.37
N GLN A 10 33.10 -12.66 -5.67
CA GLN A 10 32.18 -11.98 -6.58
C GLN A 10 31.55 -13.02 -7.51
N THR A 11 30.52 -13.72 -7.05
CA THR A 11 29.68 -14.55 -7.93
C THR A 11 28.30 -14.79 -7.30
N SER A 12 27.31 -13.94 -7.62
CA SER A 12 25.88 -14.31 -7.62
C SER A 12 24.99 -13.11 -8.00
N PHE A 13 25.00 -12.70 -9.27
CA PHE A 13 23.89 -11.89 -9.82
C PHE A 13 23.61 -12.20 -11.30
N SER A 14 24.57 -12.80 -12.02
CA SER A 14 24.41 -13.11 -13.45
C SER A 14 23.61 -14.40 -13.76
N ALA A 15 23.27 -15.23 -12.76
CA ALA A 15 22.61 -16.52 -13.01
C ALA A 15 21.07 -16.42 -13.11
N ALA A 16 20.45 -15.47 -12.41
CA ALA A 16 18.99 -15.29 -12.44
C ALA A 16 18.49 -14.70 -13.77
N LEU A 17 19.29 -13.82 -14.39
CA LEU A 17 18.96 -13.18 -15.67
C LEU A 17 19.12 -14.13 -16.86
N LEU A 18 20.06 -15.07 -16.78
CA LEU A 18 20.35 -16.05 -17.85
C LEU A 18 19.33 -17.20 -17.89
N LEU A 19 18.68 -17.54 -16.77
CA LEU A 19 17.61 -18.55 -16.75
C LEU A 19 16.29 -18.01 -17.35
N PHE A 20 16.09 -16.68 -17.35
CA PHE A 20 14.92 -16.01 -17.94
C PHE A 20 14.92 -16.01 -19.48
N LEU A 21 16.09 -16.13 -20.10
CA LEU A 21 16.27 -16.12 -21.56
C LEU A 21 15.99 -17.48 -22.24
N LEU A 22 15.93 -18.58 -21.50
CA LEU A 22 15.83 -19.94 -22.07
C LEU A 22 14.39 -20.48 -22.22
N LEU A 23 13.36 -19.81 -21.69
CA LEU A 23 11.97 -20.27 -21.73
C LEU A 23 11.06 -19.53 -22.75
N ALA A 24 11.61 -18.60 -23.53
CA ALA A 24 10.84 -17.78 -24.47
C ALA A 24 10.91 -18.30 -25.92
N SER A 25 10.47 -19.53 -26.18
CA SER A 25 10.35 -20.06 -27.56
C SER A 25 8.98 -20.67 -27.84
N ALA A 26 7.97 -19.79 -27.92
CA ALA A 26 6.79 -19.96 -28.77
C ALA A 26 6.02 -18.62 -28.84
N ALA A 27 6.30 -17.82 -29.87
CA ALA A 27 5.56 -16.62 -30.20
C ALA A 27 4.67 -16.90 -31.41
N LEU A 28 3.35 -16.98 -31.19
CA LEU A 28 2.38 -16.72 -32.25
C LEU A 28 2.26 -15.20 -32.39
N ALA A 29 2.24 -14.73 -33.64
CA ALA A 29 2.20 -13.32 -34.00
C ALA A 29 0.94 -12.65 -33.43
N GLN A 30 1.15 -11.72 -32.51
CA GLN A 30 0.16 -10.73 -32.09
C GLN A 30 0.51 -9.43 -32.81
N GLU A 31 -0.49 -8.69 -33.30
CA GLU A 31 -0.26 -7.41 -34.01
C GLU A 31 0.69 -6.52 -33.20
N ALA A 32 1.84 -6.22 -33.81
CA ALA A 32 2.82 -5.34 -33.21
C ALA A 32 2.31 -3.91 -33.31
N THR A 33 1.70 -3.40 -32.23
CA THR A 33 1.68 -1.96 -31.99
C THR A 33 3.14 -1.51 -31.89
N GLY A 34 3.54 -0.44 -32.58
CA GLY A 34 4.89 0.12 -32.42
C GLY A 34 5.11 0.65 -31.00
N PRO A 35 6.34 1.06 -30.65
CA PRO A 35 6.59 1.79 -29.42
C PRO A 35 5.75 3.07 -29.38
N SER A 36 5.26 3.42 -28.19
CA SER A 36 4.61 4.70 -27.93
C SER A 36 5.45 5.51 -26.96
N TYR A 37 5.54 6.81 -27.17
CA TYR A 37 6.31 7.70 -26.32
C TYR A 37 5.38 8.75 -25.74
N SER A 38 5.49 8.97 -24.43
CA SER A 38 4.82 10.11 -23.81
C SER A 38 5.79 10.94 -22.98
N GLY A 39 5.63 12.25 -23.02
CA GLY A 39 6.25 13.17 -22.08
C GLY A 39 5.17 13.86 -21.25
N SER A 40 5.43 14.18 -20.00
CA SER A 40 4.54 15.04 -19.20
C SER A 40 5.30 16.15 -18.51
N MET A 41 4.63 17.28 -18.31
CA MET A 41 5.10 18.36 -17.44
C MET A 41 3.91 18.97 -16.71
N GLY A 42 4.02 19.15 -15.40
CA GLY A 42 2.91 19.67 -14.61
C GLY A 42 3.20 19.79 -13.14
N SER A 43 2.16 20.10 -12.38
CA SER A 43 2.21 20.14 -10.92
C SER A 43 1.69 18.86 -10.31
N VAL A 44 2.32 18.42 -9.23
CA VAL A 44 1.91 17.33 -8.36
C VAL A 44 1.76 17.90 -6.96
N THR A 45 0.60 17.75 -6.35
CA THR A 45 0.36 18.09 -4.95
C THR A 45 0.19 16.80 -4.18
N VAL A 46 0.95 16.62 -3.10
CA VAL A 46 0.84 15.49 -2.16
C VAL A 46 0.72 16.10 -0.75
N GLY A 47 -0.47 16.01 -0.15
CA GLY A 47 -0.73 16.72 1.10
C GLY A 47 -0.62 18.23 0.89
N ASP A 48 0.20 18.88 1.70
CA ASP A 48 0.46 20.33 1.63
C ASP A 48 1.67 20.71 0.76
N GLN A 49 2.42 19.72 0.27
CA GLN A 49 3.58 19.96 -0.59
C GLN A 49 3.18 20.04 -2.05
N GLN A 50 3.65 21.09 -2.74
CA GLN A 50 3.49 21.25 -4.18
C GLN A 50 4.83 21.10 -4.89
N LEU A 51 4.89 20.14 -5.82
CA LEU A 51 6.05 19.83 -6.64
C LEU A 51 5.72 20.04 -8.11
N TYR A 52 6.73 20.35 -8.93
CA TYR A 52 6.64 20.32 -10.38
C TYR A 52 7.31 19.05 -10.90
N ARG A 53 6.62 18.32 -11.75
CA ARG A 53 7.07 17.04 -12.30
C ARG A 53 7.26 17.17 -13.80
N MET A 54 8.40 16.71 -14.29
CA MET A 54 8.64 16.44 -15.70
C MET A 54 8.90 14.95 -15.86
N SER A 55 8.26 14.29 -16.83
CA SER A 55 8.49 12.87 -17.07
C SER A 55 8.56 12.49 -18.54
N PHE A 56 9.26 11.40 -18.82
CA PHE A 56 9.32 10.74 -20.10
C PHE A 56 9.06 9.25 -19.92
N ARG A 57 8.04 8.75 -20.62
CA ARG A 57 7.49 7.40 -20.49
C ARG A 57 7.39 6.72 -21.86
N PRO A 58 8.48 6.08 -22.34
CA PRO A 58 8.41 5.15 -23.45
C PRO A 58 7.72 3.85 -23.03
N ASP A 59 6.75 3.37 -23.81
CA ASP A 59 6.16 2.03 -23.73
C ASP A 59 6.52 1.26 -25.00
N ILE A 60 7.35 0.23 -24.83
CA ILE A 60 7.99 -0.54 -25.90
C ILE A 60 7.44 -1.98 -25.86
N PRO A 61 6.50 -2.34 -26.74
CA PRO A 61 6.05 -3.71 -26.91
C PRO A 61 7.06 -4.52 -27.73
N LEU A 62 7.53 -5.63 -27.17
CA LEU A 62 8.50 -6.57 -27.76
C LEU A 62 7.87 -7.98 -27.84
N GLY A 63 6.82 -8.11 -28.64
CA GLY A 63 6.04 -9.34 -28.75
C GLY A 63 5.27 -9.64 -27.45
N LYS A 64 5.60 -10.76 -26.79
CA LYS A 64 5.07 -11.06 -25.45
C LYS A 64 5.73 -10.22 -24.36
N LEU A 65 6.95 -9.74 -24.59
CA LEU A 65 7.61 -8.83 -23.64
C LEU A 65 7.08 -7.41 -23.83
N GLY A 66 7.02 -6.64 -22.75
CA GLY A 66 6.75 -5.21 -22.78
C GLY A 66 7.60 -4.49 -21.74
N LEU A 67 8.13 -3.33 -22.10
CA LEU A 67 8.93 -2.47 -21.23
C LEU A 67 8.32 -1.07 -21.24
N ALA A 68 7.89 -0.60 -20.08
CA ALA A 68 7.54 0.79 -19.87
C ALA A 68 8.50 1.43 -18.86
N LEU A 69 9.11 2.54 -19.25
CA LEU A 69 9.91 3.37 -18.35
C LEU A 69 9.09 4.58 -17.88
N ASP A 70 9.58 5.21 -16.83
CA ASP A 70 9.04 6.46 -16.29
C ASP A 70 10.19 7.23 -15.66
N ILE A 71 10.89 7.95 -16.54
CA ILE A 71 12.04 8.77 -16.19
C ILE A 71 11.49 10.13 -15.80
N GLU A 72 11.65 10.50 -14.54
CA GLU A 72 11.05 11.71 -13.98
C GLU A 72 12.05 12.59 -13.22
N LEU A 73 11.76 13.87 -13.19
CA LEU A 73 12.43 14.89 -12.41
C LEU A 73 11.38 15.67 -11.62
N PHE A 74 11.66 15.92 -10.35
CA PHE A 74 10.86 16.78 -9.49
C PHE A 74 11.61 18.08 -9.20
N ILE A 75 10.85 19.17 -9.12
CA ILE A 75 11.33 20.51 -8.75
C ILE A 75 10.42 21.01 -7.64
N ASP A 76 10.99 21.49 -6.55
CA ASP A 76 10.24 22.04 -5.42
C ASP A 76 9.64 23.43 -5.74
N ASP A 77 8.96 24.04 -4.78
CA ASP A 77 8.37 25.37 -4.91
C ASP A 77 9.41 26.51 -4.91
N GLN A 78 10.63 26.24 -4.46
CA GLN A 78 11.78 27.16 -4.48
C GLN A 78 12.57 27.08 -5.80
N GLY A 79 12.30 26.09 -6.64
CA GLY A 79 12.97 25.86 -7.92
C GLY A 79 14.21 24.96 -7.83
N ASN A 80 14.46 24.32 -6.70
CA ASN A 80 15.52 23.33 -6.56
C ASN A 80 15.08 21.99 -7.13
N VAL A 81 16.05 21.23 -7.66
CA VAL A 81 15.80 19.85 -8.06
C VAL A 81 15.69 18.99 -6.82
N ASP A 82 14.55 18.32 -6.67
CA ASP A 82 14.32 17.35 -5.62
C ASP A 82 15.13 16.07 -5.93
N ALA A 83 15.86 15.57 -4.92
CA ALA A 83 16.75 14.42 -5.04
C ALA A 83 15.99 13.10 -5.26
N ARG A 84 14.67 13.08 -5.03
CA ARG A 84 13.80 11.91 -5.15
C ARG A 84 14.07 11.07 -6.39
N GLY A 85 14.57 9.86 -6.16
CA GLY A 85 14.86 8.90 -7.20
C GLY A 85 16.08 9.22 -8.05
N TRP A 86 16.97 10.08 -7.54
CA TRP A 86 18.27 10.44 -8.10
C TRP A 86 19.37 10.37 -7.03
N GLU A 87 19.17 9.54 -6.01
CA GLU A 87 20.13 9.26 -4.94
C GLU A 87 20.98 8.05 -5.32
N PHE A 88 22.30 8.17 -5.12
CA PHE A 88 23.30 7.18 -5.52
C PHE A 88 24.46 7.09 -4.53
N GLY A 89 24.27 7.59 -3.30
CA GLY A 89 25.26 7.56 -2.23
C GLY A 89 25.51 6.14 -1.74
N THR A 90 24.45 5.34 -1.62
CA THR A 90 24.51 3.93 -1.21
C THR A 90 24.04 2.96 -2.29
N SER A 91 24.31 1.66 -2.09
CA SER A 91 23.80 0.61 -3.00
C SER A 91 22.26 0.51 -2.95
N THR A 92 21.68 0.83 -1.79
CA THR A 92 20.24 0.87 -1.51
C THR A 92 19.59 1.98 -2.33
N GLU A 93 20.05 3.21 -2.16
CA GLU A 93 19.58 4.38 -2.91
C GLU A 93 19.74 4.17 -4.42
N ALA A 94 20.89 3.66 -4.86
CA ALA A 94 21.13 3.43 -6.28
C ALA A 94 20.14 2.42 -6.90
N LEU A 95 19.79 1.37 -6.16
CA LEU A 95 18.78 0.40 -6.59
C LEU A 95 17.39 1.05 -6.63
N ASP A 96 17.03 1.83 -5.62
CA ASP A 96 15.70 2.44 -5.53
C ASP A 96 15.51 3.53 -6.60
N SER A 97 16.53 4.36 -6.82
CA SER A 97 16.60 5.30 -7.93
C SER A 97 16.45 4.61 -9.30
N PHE A 98 17.08 3.45 -9.50
CA PHE A 98 16.94 2.68 -10.73
C PHE A 98 15.54 2.08 -10.90
N MET A 99 15.02 1.41 -9.88
CA MET A 99 13.70 0.78 -9.92
C MET A 99 12.61 1.82 -10.13
N ARG A 100 12.77 3.03 -9.58
CA ARG A 100 11.87 4.15 -9.83
C ARG A 100 11.80 4.57 -11.31
N LYS A 101 12.83 4.34 -12.13
CA LYS A 101 12.76 4.64 -13.58
C LYS A 101 11.98 3.59 -14.37
N LEU A 102 11.67 2.44 -13.77
CA LEU A 102 10.85 1.40 -14.38
C LEU A 102 9.38 1.62 -14.02
N TYR A 103 8.49 1.66 -15.02
CA TYR A 103 7.05 1.60 -14.78
C TYR A 103 6.56 0.15 -14.79
N TYR A 104 6.95 -0.61 -15.82
CA TYR A 104 6.85 -2.06 -15.77
C TYR A 104 7.83 -2.77 -16.73
N VAL A 105 8.23 -3.99 -16.38
CA VAL A 105 8.59 -5.05 -17.34
C VAL A 105 7.50 -6.11 -17.27
N ARG A 106 6.98 -6.56 -18.41
CA ARG A 106 6.00 -7.64 -18.44
C ARG A 106 6.31 -8.70 -19.49
N TYR A 107 5.87 -9.92 -19.23
CA TYR A 107 5.74 -11.00 -20.18
C TYR A 107 4.28 -11.43 -20.24
N GLY A 108 3.67 -11.47 -21.42
CA GLY A 108 2.26 -11.76 -21.63
C GLY A 108 1.33 -10.59 -21.27
N LYS A 109 0.04 -10.82 -21.39
CA LYS A 109 -1.06 -9.93 -20.98
C LYS A 109 -1.95 -10.64 -19.96
N PRO A 110 -2.72 -9.89 -19.14
CA PRO A 110 -3.76 -10.50 -18.31
C PRO A 110 -4.66 -11.42 -19.14
N GLY A 111 -4.81 -12.66 -18.70
CA GLY A 111 -5.57 -13.69 -19.41
C GLY A 111 -4.71 -14.75 -20.09
N ASP A 112 -3.48 -14.42 -20.50
CA ASP A 112 -2.56 -15.35 -21.15
C ASP A 112 -2.21 -16.56 -20.25
N PRO A 113 -1.78 -17.70 -20.83
CA PRO A 113 -1.38 -18.87 -20.05
C PRO A 113 -0.18 -18.63 -19.12
N ALA A 114 0.70 -17.69 -19.48
CA ALA A 114 1.82 -17.27 -18.66
C ALA A 114 1.91 -15.75 -18.71
N TYR A 115 1.78 -15.12 -17.55
CA TYR A 115 1.84 -13.69 -17.37
C TYR A 115 2.73 -13.36 -16.18
N ILE A 116 3.65 -12.41 -16.35
CA ILE A 116 4.53 -11.89 -15.31
C ILE A 116 4.61 -10.38 -15.51
N LYS A 117 4.50 -9.59 -14.44
CA LYS A 117 4.70 -8.14 -14.46
C LYS A 117 5.52 -7.73 -13.25
N ILE A 118 6.64 -7.06 -13.48
CA ILE A 118 7.44 -6.36 -12.46
C ILE A 118 7.18 -4.87 -12.64
N GLY A 119 6.88 -4.13 -11.58
CA GLY A 119 6.56 -2.70 -11.65
C GLY A 119 5.27 -2.33 -10.92
N ALA A 120 4.53 -1.39 -11.51
CA ALA A 120 3.21 -0.97 -11.05
C ALA A 120 2.21 -2.15 -11.00
N LEU A 121 1.56 -2.35 -9.86
CA LEU A 121 0.47 -3.30 -9.66
C LEU A 121 -0.83 -2.50 -9.53
N ASP A 122 -1.68 -2.56 -10.54
CA ASP A 122 -2.84 -1.68 -10.65
C ASP A 122 -4.15 -2.30 -10.14
N ASN A 123 -4.26 -3.62 -10.20
CA ASN A 123 -5.37 -4.42 -9.70
C ASN A 123 -4.91 -5.88 -9.63
N VAL A 124 -4.65 -6.37 -8.43
CA VAL A 124 -4.37 -7.77 -8.14
C VAL A 124 -5.49 -8.35 -7.29
N THR A 125 -6.06 -9.46 -7.75
CA THR A 125 -7.05 -10.26 -7.03
C THR A 125 -6.60 -11.71 -7.07
N LEU A 126 -6.63 -12.41 -5.94
CA LEU A 126 -6.31 -13.83 -5.83
C LEU A 126 -7.59 -14.64 -5.62
N GLY A 127 -7.74 -15.76 -6.33
CA GLY A 127 -8.93 -16.59 -6.25
C GLY A 127 -10.19 -15.83 -6.65
N TYR A 128 -11.22 -15.83 -5.80
CA TYR A 128 -12.45 -15.07 -6.00
C TYR A 128 -12.56 -13.85 -5.06
N GLY A 129 -11.44 -13.42 -4.47
CA GLY A 129 -11.33 -12.13 -3.78
C GLY A 129 -11.75 -12.12 -2.31
N LEU A 130 -11.83 -13.28 -1.61
CA LEU A 130 -12.15 -13.29 -0.18
C LEU A 130 -11.00 -12.74 0.68
N ILE A 131 -9.74 -13.01 0.30
CA ILE A 131 -8.54 -12.57 1.04
C ILE A 131 -7.97 -11.27 0.47
N MET A 132 -7.73 -11.24 -0.85
CA MET A 132 -7.14 -10.12 -1.57
C MET A 132 -7.98 -9.79 -2.81
N SER A 133 -8.49 -8.56 -2.88
CA SER A 133 -9.31 -8.09 -3.99
C SER A 133 -8.94 -6.66 -4.37
N ASP A 134 -8.70 -6.43 -5.65
CA ASP A 134 -8.38 -5.10 -6.21
C ASP A 134 -7.17 -4.42 -5.56
N TYR A 135 -6.26 -5.21 -4.99
CA TYR A 135 -5.02 -4.70 -4.40
C TYR A 135 -4.20 -3.93 -5.42
N ARG A 136 -3.56 -2.84 -4.99
CA ARG A 136 -2.65 -2.06 -5.84
C ARG A 136 -1.57 -1.36 -5.02
N ASN A 137 -0.40 -1.18 -5.65
CA ASN A 137 0.71 -0.44 -5.09
C ASN A 137 0.89 0.96 -5.71
N THR A 138 -0.06 1.39 -6.54
CA THR A 138 0.01 2.64 -7.33
C THR A 138 -0.82 3.79 -6.76
N LEU A 139 -1.43 3.63 -5.59
CA LEU A 139 -2.37 4.60 -5.04
C LEU A 139 -1.73 5.97 -4.76
N GLN A 140 -0.51 5.97 -4.21
CA GLN A 140 0.28 7.16 -3.87
C GLN A 140 1.16 7.69 -5.03
N TYR A 141 1.12 7.04 -6.19
CA TYR A 141 1.85 7.47 -7.38
C TYR A 141 1.34 8.83 -7.88
N PRO A 142 2.21 9.81 -8.25
CA PRO A 142 3.65 9.69 -8.44
C PRO A 142 4.52 10.10 -7.24
N GLY A 143 3.93 10.44 -6.08
CA GLY A 143 4.71 10.83 -4.89
C GLY A 143 5.58 9.67 -4.42
N ILE A 144 4.92 8.60 -3.97
CA ILE A 144 5.57 7.34 -3.61
C ILE A 144 5.38 6.35 -4.75
N LYS A 145 6.49 5.73 -5.18
CA LYS A 145 6.50 4.76 -6.27
C LYS A 145 7.01 3.41 -5.77
N LYS A 146 6.12 2.43 -5.76
CA LYS A 146 6.39 1.04 -5.36
C LYS A 146 6.62 0.18 -6.61
N THR A 147 7.55 -0.77 -6.52
CA THR A 147 7.86 -1.72 -7.60
C THR A 147 7.59 -3.14 -7.12
N GLY A 148 6.46 -3.69 -7.55
CA GLY A 148 6.01 -5.03 -7.16
C GLY A 148 6.26 -6.08 -8.23
N LEU A 149 5.75 -7.28 -7.95
CA LEU A 149 5.69 -8.42 -8.87
C LEU A 149 4.27 -8.98 -8.89
N GLU A 150 3.76 -9.33 -10.05
CA GLU A 150 2.57 -10.15 -10.25
C GLU A 150 2.93 -11.28 -11.23
N PHE A 151 2.51 -12.50 -10.94
CA PHE A 151 2.60 -13.61 -11.89
C PHE A 151 1.33 -14.45 -11.90
N LYS A 152 0.99 -14.96 -13.08
CA LYS A 152 -0.15 -15.86 -13.32
C LYS A 152 0.26 -16.90 -14.37
N PHE A 153 0.30 -18.16 -13.95
CA PHE A 153 0.53 -19.31 -14.81
C PHE A 153 -0.68 -20.23 -14.76
N LYS A 154 -1.31 -20.46 -15.91
CA LYS A 154 -2.46 -21.33 -16.07
C LYS A 154 -2.00 -22.64 -16.70
N ASN A 155 -2.53 -23.76 -16.20
CA ASN A 155 -2.32 -25.08 -16.79
C ASN A 155 -0.83 -25.40 -17.04
N LEU A 156 0.00 -25.25 -16.00
CA LEU A 156 1.45 -25.48 -16.02
C LEU A 156 1.77 -26.83 -16.66
N GLY A 157 2.37 -26.83 -17.86
CA GLY A 157 2.74 -28.06 -18.58
C GLY A 157 1.56 -28.95 -18.99
N GLY A 158 0.34 -28.42 -19.09
CA GLY A 158 -0.85 -29.21 -19.45
C GLY A 158 -1.42 -30.07 -18.32
N THR A 159 -0.93 -29.89 -17.09
CA THR A 159 -1.26 -30.72 -15.93
C THR A 159 -2.57 -30.38 -15.24
N GLY A 160 -3.22 -29.28 -15.62
CA GLY A 160 -4.37 -28.72 -14.91
C GLY A 160 -4.03 -27.90 -13.67
N PHE A 161 -2.75 -27.75 -13.31
CA PHE A 161 -2.31 -26.88 -12.21
C PHE A 161 -2.17 -25.42 -12.64
N GLY A 162 -2.59 -24.51 -11.78
CA GLY A 162 -2.37 -23.07 -11.91
C GLY A 162 -1.61 -22.53 -10.71
N LEU A 163 -0.90 -21.43 -10.94
CA LEU A 163 -0.08 -20.73 -9.97
C LEU A 163 -0.24 -19.24 -10.22
N GLU A 164 -0.71 -18.50 -9.22
CA GLU A 164 -0.74 -17.03 -9.28
C GLU A 164 -0.23 -16.44 -7.97
N GLY A 165 0.29 -15.23 -8.02
CA GLY A 165 0.82 -14.59 -6.83
C GLY A 165 1.36 -13.20 -7.10
N MET A 166 1.75 -12.55 -6.01
CA MET A 166 2.25 -11.18 -6.02
C MET A 166 3.24 -10.90 -4.90
N ILE A 167 3.99 -9.82 -5.09
CA ILE A 167 4.80 -9.13 -4.08
C ILE A 167 4.43 -7.64 -4.20
N ASN A 168 4.09 -6.98 -3.10
CA ASN A 168 3.68 -5.56 -3.16
C ASN A 168 4.80 -4.65 -3.66
N ASN A 169 5.99 -4.79 -3.09
CA ASN A 169 7.11 -3.88 -3.27
C ASN A 169 8.42 -4.61 -2.95
N PHE A 170 9.42 -4.52 -3.83
CA PHE A 170 10.72 -5.14 -3.57
C PHE A 170 11.54 -4.38 -2.52
N GLN A 171 11.28 -3.09 -2.34
CA GLN A 171 11.95 -2.27 -1.34
C GLN A 171 11.64 -2.71 0.09
N ASP A 172 10.38 -3.08 0.37
CA ASP A 172 9.94 -3.45 1.71
C ASP A 172 10.64 -4.69 2.30
N PHE A 173 11.37 -5.48 1.50
CA PHE A 173 12.23 -6.55 2.04
C PHE A 173 13.41 -6.02 2.86
N LYS A 174 13.88 -4.79 2.58
CA LYS A 174 14.91 -4.13 3.38
C LYS A 174 14.35 -3.77 4.75
N ASP A 175 13.09 -3.35 4.75
CA ASP A 175 12.36 -2.87 5.91
C ASP A 175 11.62 -4.00 6.64
N GLY A 176 11.89 -5.28 6.31
CA GLY A 176 11.28 -6.46 6.94
C GLY A 176 9.83 -6.75 6.54
N GLY A 177 9.08 -5.75 6.07
CA GLY A 177 7.64 -5.83 5.80
C GLY A 177 7.25 -6.06 4.34
N ALA A 178 7.70 -7.12 3.67
CA ALA A 178 7.14 -7.42 2.34
C ALA A 178 5.75 -8.08 2.44
N LEU A 179 4.78 -7.64 1.62
CA LEU A 179 3.50 -8.34 1.42
C LEU A 179 3.62 -9.35 0.27
N LEU A 180 3.31 -10.62 0.57
CA LEU A 180 3.42 -11.75 -0.32
C LEU A 180 2.06 -12.44 -0.48
N GLY A 181 1.61 -12.64 -1.72
CA GLY A 181 0.40 -13.40 -2.02
C GLY A 181 0.69 -14.59 -2.93
N LEU A 182 0.17 -15.77 -2.61
CA LEU A 182 0.32 -16.98 -3.42
C LEU A 182 -1.00 -17.75 -3.48
N ARG A 183 -1.39 -18.18 -4.67
CA ARG A 183 -2.45 -19.16 -4.87
C ARG A 183 -2.02 -20.29 -5.79
N LEU A 184 -2.21 -21.51 -5.30
CA LEU A 184 -2.09 -22.75 -6.05
C LEU A 184 -3.48 -23.22 -6.43
N SER A 185 -3.70 -23.61 -7.68
CA SER A 185 -4.98 -24.16 -8.13
C SER A 185 -4.81 -25.44 -8.93
N SER A 186 -5.82 -26.30 -8.92
CA SER A 186 -5.82 -27.56 -9.67
C SER A 186 -7.19 -27.88 -10.23
N ARG A 187 -7.22 -28.35 -11.48
CA ARG A 187 -8.39 -28.96 -12.14
C ARG A 187 -8.19 -30.45 -12.40
N ALA A 188 -7.53 -31.16 -11.48
CA ALA A 188 -7.21 -32.57 -11.65
C ALA A 188 -8.44 -33.50 -11.62
N ILE A 189 -9.57 -33.07 -11.04
CA ILE A 189 -10.77 -33.90 -10.87
C ILE A 189 -11.91 -33.37 -11.75
N GLY A 190 -11.94 -33.80 -13.01
CA GLY A 190 -12.97 -33.43 -13.97
C GLY A 190 -13.01 -31.91 -14.23
N LYS A 191 -14.14 -31.27 -13.94
CA LYS A 191 -14.32 -29.81 -14.09
C LYS A 191 -14.14 -29.03 -12.78
N LEU A 192 -13.99 -29.72 -11.66
CA LEU A 192 -13.83 -29.08 -10.35
C LEU A 192 -12.45 -28.44 -10.27
N GLU A 193 -12.44 -27.14 -9.97
CA GLU A 193 -11.25 -26.40 -9.58
C GLU A 193 -11.17 -26.36 -8.05
N LEU A 194 -9.99 -26.64 -7.52
CA LEU A 194 -9.66 -26.44 -6.11
C LEU A 194 -8.49 -25.46 -6.03
N GLY A 195 -8.52 -24.55 -5.07
CA GLY A 195 -7.48 -23.57 -4.82
C GLY A 195 -7.07 -23.52 -3.35
N LEU A 196 -5.80 -23.21 -3.13
CA LEU A 196 -5.18 -22.93 -1.84
C LEU A 196 -4.50 -21.57 -1.96
N THR A 197 -4.92 -20.61 -1.15
CA THR A 197 -4.40 -19.24 -1.15
C THR A 197 -3.73 -18.96 0.20
N TYR A 198 -2.57 -18.33 0.18
CA TYR A 198 -1.89 -17.84 1.37
C TYR A 198 -1.37 -16.43 1.07
N VAL A 199 -1.75 -15.47 1.91
CA VAL A 199 -1.26 -14.10 1.85
C VAL A 199 -0.66 -13.76 3.20
N VAL A 200 0.53 -13.16 3.21
CA VAL A 200 1.25 -12.80 4.42
C VAL A 200 1.90 -11.44 4.24
N ASP A 201 1.71 -10.60 5.25
CA ASP A 201 2.54 -9.46 5.54
C ASP A 201 3.63 -9.91 6.52
N LEU A 202 4.89 -9.62 6.21
CA LEU A 202 6.00 -10.02 7.06
C LEU A 202 6.20 -9.11 8.28
N ASP A 203 5.74 -7.87 8.20
CA ASP A 203 5.77 -6.86 9.26
C ASP A 203 4.90 -5.66 8.83
N GLN A 204 3.70 -5.49 9.39
CA GLN A 204 2.77 -4.43 9.01
C GLN A 204 3.35 -3.02 9.25
N TYR A 205 4.26 -2.85 10.22
CA TYR A 205 4.93 -1.57 10.45
C TYR A 205 5.80 -1.12 9.26
N GLY A 206 6.19 -2.04 8.37
CA GLY A 206 6.83 -1.70 7.09
C GLY A 206 5.97 -0.85 6.14
N GLY A 207 4.69 -0.61 6.47
CA GLY A 207 3.86 0.39 5.79
C GLY A 207 4.19 1.85 6.16
N LEU A 208 4.84 2.07 7.30
CA LEU A 208 5.30 3.39 7.73
C LEU A 208 6.62 3.70 7.03
N LEU A 209 6.64 4.80 6.26
CA LEU A 209 7.82 5.24 5.54
C LEU A 209 8.85 5.81 6.52
N ASP A 210 10.10 5.38 6.39
CA ASP A 210 11.28 5.83 7.12
C ASP A 210 12.37 6.02 6.05
N GLY A 211 12.66 7.28 5.73
CA GLY A 211 13.42 7.70 4.56
C GLY A 211 14.92 7.62 4.73
N ASP A 212 15.42 7.87 5.94
CA ASP A 212 16.85 7.85 6.28
C ASP A 212 17.25 6.59 7.07
N GLY A 213 16.28 5.83 7.60
CA GLY A 213 16.47 4.51 8.17
C GLY A 213 16.92 4.52 9.63
N ASP A 214 16.55 5.55 10.39
CA ASP A 214 16.89 5.69 11.81
C ASP A 214 15.88 5.01 12.77
N GLY A 215 14.82 4.42 12.18
CA GLY A 215 13.77 3.69 12.88
C GLY A 215 12.53 4.53 13.21
N PHE A 216 12.57 5.85 13.06
CA PHE A 216 11.43 6.73 13.25
C PHE A 216 10.73 7.03 11.91
N PRO A 217 9.43 6.77 11.77
CA PRO A 217 8.72 7.10 10.54
C PRO A 217 8.75 8.61 10.22
N ASP A 218 8.93 8.97 8.95
CA ASP A 218 8.98 10.35 8.43
C ASP A 218 7.83 11.25 8.91
N ALA A 219 6.68 10.65 9.23
CA ALA A 219 5.49 11.35 9.67
C ALA A 219 5.57 11.90 11.10
N ILE A 220 6.48 11.37 11.93
CA ILE A 220 6.70 11.76 13.33
C ILE A 220 8.15 12.17 13.62
N ASP A 221 9.05 11.95 12.69
CA ASP A 221 10.43 12.37 12.75
C ASP A 221 10.55 13.90 12.54
N ALA A 222 11.27 14.56 13.45
CA ALA A 222 11.56 15.99 13.36
C ALA A 222 12.61 16.34 12.30
N PHE A 223 13.50 15.40 11.95
CA PHE A 223 14.56 15.54 10.96
C PHE A 223 14.60 14.35 9.98
N PRO A 224 13.57 14.14 9.13
CA PRO A 224 13.35 12.96 8.26
C PRO A 224 14.32 12.78 7.08
N GLY A 225 15.53 13.31 7.18
CA GLY A 225 16.61 13.13 6.21
C GLY A 225 17.99 13.20 6.86
N ASP A 226 18.07 12.98 8.17
CA ASP A 226 19.27 13.00 9.00
C ASP A 226 19.22 11.80 9.96
N ASP A 227 19.86 10.69 9.57
CA ASP A 227 19.84 9.41 10.28
C ASP A 227 20.47 9.44 11.69
N GLU A 228 21.05 10.58 12.08
CA GLU A 228 21.59 10.82 13.42
C GLU A 228 20.63 11.61 14.33
N ARG A 229 19.47 12.06 13.84
CA ARG A 229 18.54 12.93 14.58
C ARG A 229 17.09 12.61 14.24
N ALA A 230 16.29 12.31 15.28
CA ALA A 230 14.86 12.02 15.08
C ALA A 230 13.92 12.84 15.94
N LEU A 231 14.36 13.16 17.16
CA LEU A 231 13.52 13.69 18.23
C LEU A 231 13.81 15.17 18.49
N ASP A 232 12.74 15.93 18.68
CA ASP A 232 12.70 17.36 19.04
C ASP A 232 11.45 17.56 19.94
N ASN A 233 11.60 17.29 21.23
CA ASN A 233 10.51 17.11 22.18
C ASN A 233 9.79 18.43 22.51
N ASP A 234 10.51 19.55 22.56
CA ASP A 234 9.98 20.90 22.77
C ASP A 234 9.67 21.66 21.47
N ARG A 235 10.16 21.17 20.32
CA ARG A 235 9.93 21.69 18.96
C ARG A 235 10.60 23.02 18.68
N ASP A 236 11.78 23.27 19.25
CA ASP A 236 12.56 24.48 18.98
C ASP A 236 13.47 24.36 17.75
N GLY A 237 13.59 23.16 17.18
CA GLY A 237 14.40 22.83 16.01
C GLY A 237 15.81 22.34 16.33
N VAL A 238 16.15 22.15 17.61
CA VAL A 238 17.36 21.46 18.08
C VAL A 238 16.98 20.03 18.45
N ALA A 239 17.78 19.06 18.01
CA ALA A 239 17.49 17.66 18.33
C ALA A 239 17.75 17.38 19.81
N ASP A 240 16.93 16.54 20.46
CA ASP A 240 17.03 16.19 21.88
C ASP A 240 18.45 15.79 22.30
N ALA A 241 19.15 15.01 21.46
CA ALA A 241 20.52 14.57 21.73
C ALA A 241 21.56 15.72 21.80
N LEU A 242 21.20 16.92 21.34
CA LEU A 242 22.01 18.13 21.30
C LEU A 242 21.40 19.27 22.13
N ASP A 243 20.25 19.03 22.76
CA ASP A 243 19.56 19.97 23.63
C ASP A 243 19.70 19.54 25.09
N SER A 244 19.96 20.49 25.97
CA SER A 244 20.16 20.24 27.41
C SER A 244 18.97 20.67 28.26
N ASP A 245 17.86 21.07 27.63
CA ASP A 245 16.57 21.46 28.24
C ASP A 245 15.45 21.05 27.26
N ASP A 246 15.38 19.75 26.95
CA ASP A 246 14.60 19.22 25.81
C ASP A 246 13.08 19.15 26.06
N ASP A 247 12.62 19.50 27.26
CA ASP A 247 11.21 19.79 27.54
C ASP A 247 10.91 21.28 27.82
N ASN A 248 11.95 22.13 27.74
CA ASN A 248 11.90 23.59 27.79
C ASN A 248 11.16 24.13 29.02
N ASP A 249 11.35 23.48 30.15
CA ASP A 249 10.84 23.93 31.44
C ASP A 249 11.72 25.04 32.07
N GLY A 250 12.89 25.30 31.46
CA GLY A 250 13.86 26.31 31.84
C GLY A 250 14.89 25.82 32.86
N ILE A 251 14.94 24.51 33.11
CA ILE A 251 15.89 23.83 33.99
C ILE A 251 16.71 22.86 33.16
N VAL A 252 18.03 22.84 33.38
CA VAL A 252 18.91 21.94 32.63
C VAL A 252 18.67 20.47 33.00
N ASP A 253 18.51 19.64 31.98
CA ASP A 253 18.38 18.20 32.09
C ASP A 253 19.71 17.56 32.48
N VAL A 254 19.67 16.58 33.38
CA VAL A 254 20.84 15.83 33.83
C VAL A 254 20.57 14.32 33.90
N ASP A 255 19.48 13.87 33.31
CA ASP A 255 19.18 12.45 33.14
C ASP A 255 20.03 11.85 32.00
N PRO A 256 20.06 10.51 31.84
CA PRO A 256 20.91 9.86 30.83
C PRO A 256 20.62 10.25 29.36
N GLN A 257 19.47 10.86 29.07
CA GLN A 257 19.09 11.28 27.71
C GLN A 257 19.31 12.78 27.45
N SER A 258 19.76 13.57 28.43
CA SER A 258 19.98 15.04 28.39
C SER A 258 20.97 15.58 27.35
N GLY A 259 21.55 14.73 26.48
CA GLY A 259 22.64 15.12 25.57
C GLY A 259 23.97 15.50 26.24
N LEU A 260 24.01 15.65 27.57
CA LEU A 260 25.21 16.01 28.32
C LEU A 260 26.17 14.83 28.51
N PRO A 261 27.49 15.06 28.47
CA PRO A 261 28.45 14.05 28.91
C PRO A 261 28.20 13.63 30.38
N ASP A 262 28.29 12.32 30.67
CA ASP A 262 28.03 11.75 32.00
C ASP A 262 28.74 12.47 33.16
N ASP A 263 29.97 12.95 32.93
CA ASP A 263 30.78 13.65 33.92
C ASP A 263 30.28 15.08 34.18
N VAL A 264 29.74 15.73 33.16
CA VAL A 264 29.08 17.03 33.27
C VAL A 264 27.78 16.89 34.03
N ALA A 265 26.88 15.97 33.61
CA ALA A 265 25.62 15.71 34.29
C ALA A 265 25.83 15.36 35.79
N SER A 266 26.78 14.46 36.07
CA SER A 266 27.16 14.10 37.44
C SER A 266 27.67 15.29 38.26
N SER A 267 28.40 16.22 37.64
CA SER A 267 28.92 17.42 38.31
C SER A 267 27.80 18.42 38.62
N LEU A 268 26.83 18.56 37.73
CA LEU A 268 25.64 19.40 37.92
C LEU A 268 24.76 18.87 39.06
N ILE A 269 24.55 17.56 39.12
CA ILE A 269 23.83 16.90 40.23
C ILE A 269 24.54 17.15 41.58
N GLN A 270 25.87 17.04 41.62
CA GLN A 270 26.63 17.32 42.84
C GLN A 270 26.53 18.79 43.27
N LEU A 271 26.51 19.71 42.30
CA LEU A 271 26.36 21.13 42.57
C LEU A 271 24.97 21.45 43.12
N ASN A 272 23.92 20.89 42.52
CA ASN A 272 22.56 20.93 43.04
C ASN A 272 22.52 20.37 44.49
N ALA A 273 23.11 19.20 44.74
CA ALA A 273 23.13 18.60 46.08
C ALA A 273 23.83 19.47 47.13
N ALA A 274 24.82 20.28 46.73
CA ALA A 274 25.55 21.18 47.63
C ALA A 274 24.81 22.50 47.93
N HIS A 275 23.97 22.99 47.01
CA HIS A 275 23.37 24.32 47.07
C HIS A 275 21.83 24.34 47.15
N GLY A 276 21.18 23.23 46.82
CA GLY A 276 19.74 23.03 46.79
C GLY A 276 19.04 23.59 45.55
N ASP A 277 17.86 23.04 45.24
CA ASP A 277 17.05 23.38 44.05
C ASP A 277 16.71 24.87 43.93
N ALA A 278 16.57 25.57 45.05
CA ALA A 278 16.24 27.00 45.05
C ALA A 278 17.39 27.89 44.53
N VAL A 279 18.61 27.36 44.46
CA VAL A 279 19.83 28.08 44.06
C VAL A 279 20.39 27.53 42.76
N PHE A 280 20.33 26.21 42.56
CA PHE A 280 20.83 25.54 41.37
C PHE A 280 19.91 24.37 40.99
N PRO A 281 18.75 24.64 40.35
CA PRO A 281 17.85 23.57 39.91
C PRO A 281 18.50 22.76 38.78
N VAL A 282 18.23 21.46 38.77
CA VAL A 282 18.56 20.53 37.69
C VAL A 282 17.37 19.59 37.52
N ASP A 283 17.04 19.19 36.30
CA ASP A 283 15.97 18.23 36.06
C ASP A 283 16.51 16.82 35.88
N GLN A 284 15.98 15.90 36.69
CA GLN A 284 16.27 14.47 36.63
C GLN A 284 15.08 13.65 36.12
N VAL A 285 13.93 14.30 35.93
CA VAL A 285 12.66 13.68 35.54
C VAL A 285 12.04 14.49 34.41
N VAL A 286 12.67 14.36 33.26
CA VAL A 286 12.32 15.06 32.03
C VAL A 286 11.09 14.43 31.38
N ASN A 287 10.15 15.24 30.93
CA ASN A 287 8.91 14.76 30.33
C ASN A 287 9.05 14.58 28.81
N ARG A 288 9.66 13.47 28.40
CA ARG A 288 9.82 13.10 26.98
C ARG A 288 8.67 12.27 26.44
N ARG A 289 8.30 12.55 25.19
CA ARG A 289 7.44 11.66 24.41
C ARG A 289 8.18 10.34 24.11
N GLN A 290 7.41 9.27 23.94
CA GLN A 290 7.90 7.96 23.51
C GLN A 290 7.23 7.63 22.17
N PRO A 291 7.64 8.29 21.07
CA PRO A 291 7.08 7.99 19.76
C PRO A 291 7.52 6.61 19.29
N PHE A 292 6.78 6.06 18.33
CA PHE A 292 7.07 4.78 17.73
C PHE A 292 8.47 4.77 17.11
N ASN A 293 9.28 3.78 17.49
CA ASN A 293 10.55 3.48 16.84
C ASN A 293 10.54 2.00 16.42
N LYS A 294 10.65 1.76 15.12
CA LYS A 294 10.58 0.43 14.53
C LYS A 294 11.68 -0.52 15.03
N ASP A 295 12.87 -0.01 15.31
CA ASP A 295 13.98 -0.82 15.82
C ASP A 295 13.79 -1.27 17.27
N GLN A 296 12.83 -0.67 17.97
CA GLN A 296 12.49 -0.98 19.36
C GLN A 296 11.22 -1.84 19.49
N VAL A 297 10.53 -2.11 18.38
CA VAL A 297 9.28 -2.89 18.35
C VAL A 297 9.50 -4.21 17.62
N SER A 298 8.88 -5.28 18.11
CA SER A 298 8.82 -6.52 17.35
C SER A 298 7.96 -6.33 16.11
N GLY A 299 8.45 -6.77 14.94
CA GLY A 299 7.66 -6.72 13.71
C GLY A 299 6.32 -7.46 13.85
N ASP A 300 5.33 -6.98 13.10
CA ASP A 300 3.92 -7.38 13.24
C ASP A 300 3.46 -8.24 12.07
N ARG A 301 3.44 -9.56 12.24
CA ARG A 301 3.33 -10.51 11.13
C ARG A 301 1.92 -11.06 10.99
N PHE A 302 1.16 -10.44 10.10
CA PHE A 302 -0.19 -10.89 9.78
C PHE A 302 -0.29 -11.81 8.54
N SER A 303 -1.09 -12.88 8.62
CA SER A 303 -1.35 -13.74 7.46
C SER A 303 -2.77 -14.31 7.39
N ILE A 304 -3.20 -14.67 6.17
CA ILE A 304 -4.49 -15.32 5.93
C ILE A 304 -4.29 -16.53 5.03
N LEU A 305 -4.78 -17.69 5.49
CA LEU A 305 -4.83 -18.93 4.74
C LEU A 305 -6.26 -19.20 4.24
N GLY A 306 -6.41 -19.58 2.97
CA GLY A 306 -7.72 -19.86 2.40
C GLY A 306 -7.76 -21.06 1.46
N LEU A 307 -8.95 -21.64 1.38
CA LEU A 307 -9.30 -22.72 0.46
C LEU A 307 -10.47 -22.27 -0.41
N ASP A 308 -10.41 -22.58 -1.69
CA ASP A 308 -11.49 -22.31 -2.64
C ASP A 308 -11.83 -23.52 -3.49
N ALA A 309 -13.09 -23.61 -3.91
CA ALA A 309 -13.56 -24.64 -4.82
C ALA A 309 -14.55 -24.03 -5.82
N ALA A 310 -14.47 -24.44 -7.08
CA ALA A 310 -15.39 -23.98 -8.11
C ALA A 310 -15.71 -25.03 -9.16
N TYR A 311 -16.96 -25.01 -9.63
CA TYR A 311 -17.46 -25.91 -10.64
C TYR A 311 -18.16 -25.10 -11.76
N PRO A 312 -17.67 -25.17 -13.01
CA PRO A 312 -18.34 -24.53 -14.14
C PRO A 312 -19.62 -25.31 -14.49
N ILE A 313 -20.77 -24.68 -14.23
CA ILE A 313 -22.09 -25.20 -14.59
C ILE A 313 -22.30 -25.11 -16.10
N SER A 314 -21.94 -23.96 -16.67
CA SER A 314 -22.00 -23.69 -18.10
C SER A 314 -20.74 -22.97 -18.53
N GLN A 315 -20.20 -23.34 -19.69
CA GLN A 315 -19.03 -22.70 -20.27
C GLN A 315 -19.19 -22.68 -21.78
N SER A 316 -19.50 -21.51 -22.31
CA SER A 316 -19.65 -21.22 -23.74
C SER A 316 -19.06 -19.84 -24.03
N ASP A 317 -18.89 -19.51 -25.31
CA ASP A 317 -18.29 -18.25 -25.74
C ASP A 317 -19.08 -16.99 -25.34
N HIS A 318 -20.37 -17.14 -24.99
CA HIS A 318 -21.25 -16.02 -24.64
C HIS A 318 -21.79 -16.08 -23.21
N LEU A 319 -21.67 -17.23 -22.55
CA LEU A 319 -22.16 -17.44 -21.20
C LEU A 319 -21.26 -18.42 -20.48
N THR A 320 -20.63 -17.96 -19.41
CA THR A 320 -19.98 -18.80 -18.41
C THR A 320 -20.66 -18.58 -17.06
N ILE A 321 -21.06 -19.68 -16.43
CA ILE A 321 -21.62 -19.70 -15.08
C ILE A 321 -20.81 -20.68 -14.25
N LYS A 322 -20.28 -20.24 -13.12
CA LYS A 322 -19.59 -21.10 -12.16
C LYS A 322 -20.25 -20.99 -10.80
N LEU A 323 -20.46 -22.13 -10.14
CA LEU A 323 -20.70 -22.18 -8.71
C LEU A 323 -19.34 -22.23 -8.01
N TYR A 324 -19.14 -21.45 -6.97
CA TYR A 324 -17.91 -21.50 -6.19
C TYR A 324 -18.19 -21.32 -4.69
N GLY A 325 -17.18 -21.59 -3.89
CA GLY A 325 -17.13 -21.27 -2.47
C GLY A 325 -15.70 -21.04 -2.03
N GLN A 326 -15.51 -20.20 -1.02
CA GLN A 326 -14.21 -19.90 -0.42
C GLN A 326 -14.33 -19.91 1.10
N MET A 327 -13.29 -20.35 1.79
CA MET A 327 -13.13 -20.17 3.22
C MET A 327 -11.73 -19.64 3.50
N ALA A 328 -11.59 -18.83 4.56
CA ALA A 328 -10.31 -18.28 4.98
C ALA A 328 -10.24 -18.20 6.51
N ILE A 329 -9.03 -18.31 7.04
CA ILE A 329 -8.73 -18.20 8.47
C ILE A 329 -7.61 -17.17 8.66
N LEU A 330 -7.71 -16.37 9.71
CA LEU A 330 -6.65 -15.46 10.13
C LEU A 330 -5.56 -16.25 10.86
N MET A 331 -4.33 -15.81 10.67
CA MET A 331 -3.13 -16.35 11.29
C MET A 331 -2.22 -15.19 11.63
N ASP A 332 -2.30 -14.77 12.87
CA ASP A 332 -1.61 -13.60 13.40
C ASP A 332 -0.55 -14.02 14.42
N ASP A 333 0.50 -13.22 14.60
CA ASP A 333 1.44 -13.42 15.70
C ASP A 333 0.86 -12.93 17.03
N ASP A 334 1.64 -13.08 18.10
CA ASP A 334 1.21 -12.63 19.44
C ASP A 334 1.96 -11.35 19.77
N ASP A 335 1.23 -10.25 19.63
CA ASP A 335 1.67 -8.87 19.76
C ASP A 335 1.00 -8.18 20.97
N GLN A 336 0.44 -8.98 21.89
CA GLN A 336 -0.22 -8.47 23.09
C GLN A 336 0.78 -7.80 24.02
N LEU A 337 0.70 -6.48 24.09
CA LEU A 337 1.48 -5.66 25.01
C LEU A 337 0.63 -5.19 26.19
N SER A 338 1.22 -5.17 27.40
CA SER A 338 0.64 -4.40 28.50
C SER A 338 0.64 -2.91 28.15
N THR A 339 -0.22 -2.11 28.80
CA THR A 339 -0.27 -0.66 28.57
C THR A 339 1.11 0.00 28.75
N THR A 340 1.87 -0.42 29.76
CA THR A 340 3.22 0.10 30.00
C THR A 340 4.19 -0.25 28.87
N GLU A 341 4.14 -1.47 28.34
CA GLU A 341 4.99 -1.89 27.22
C GLU A 341 4.60 -1.18 25.92
N ALA A 342 3.30 -1.04 25.65
CA ALA A 342 2.81 -0.30 24.50
C ALA A 342 3.22 1.18 24.56
N ASP A 343 3.11 1.81 25.74
CA ASP A 343 3.56 3.19 25.97
C ASP A 343 5.08 3.34 25.78
N ALA A 344 5.87 2.38 26.25
CA ALA A 344 7.33 2.41 26.08
C ALA A 344 7.79 2.16 24.64
N GLN A 345 6.94 1.55 23.80
CA GLN A 345 7.22 1.22 22.40
C GLN A 345 6.60 2.21 21.41
N GLY A 346 5.82 3.19 21.89
CA GLY A 346 5.06 4.08 21.00
C GLY A 346 4.02 3.32 20.17
N VAL A 347 3.41 2.27 20.70
CA VAL A 347 2.34 1.50 20.04
C VAL A 347 1.01 1.79 20.72
N ALA A 348 -0.09 1.76 19.96
CA ALA A 348 -1.42 1.91 20.51
C ALA A 348 -1.72 0.80 21.55
N PRO A 349 -2.28 1.14 22.72
CA PRO A 349 -2.57 0.16 23.75
C PRO A 349 -3.74 -0.74 23.35
N ASN A 350 -3.85 -1.88 24.03
CA ASN A 350 -4.87 -2.92 23.81
C ASN A 350 -4.75 -3.63 22.46
N ASN A 351 -3.54 -3.70 21.91
CA ASN A 351 -3.27 -4.59 20.80
C ASN A 351 -3.46 -6.05 21.22
N ARG A 352 -3.90 -6.89 20.27
CA ARG A 352 -4.15 -8.30 20.50
C ARG A 352 -4.03 -9.09 19.22
N GLN A 353 -3.60 -10.34 19.40
CA GLN A 353 -3.71 -11.36 18.38
C GLN A 353 -5.11 -11.42 17.76
N ALA A 354 -5.17 -11.15 16.46
CA ALA A 354 -6.33 -11.29 15.61
C ALA A 354 -6.62 -12.76 15.31
N GLU A 355 -7.87 -13.16 15.54
CA GLU A 355 -8.35 -14.52 15.31
C GLU A 355 -9.70 -14.46 14.59
N GLY A 356 -9.96 -15.42 13.72
CA GLY A 356 -11.26 -15.50 13.07
C GLY A 356 -11.23 -16.26 11.77
N TRP A 357 -12.41 -16.46 11.21
CA TRP A 357 -12.58 -17.12 9.92
C TRP A 357 -13.77 -16.56 9.16
N GLY A 358 -13.71 -16.71 7.84
CA GLY A 358 -14.77 -16.30 6.94
C GLY A 358 -15.08 -17.36 5.91
N LEU A 359 -16.36 -17.49 5.58
CA LEU A 359 -16.88 -18.35 4.53
C LEU A 359 -17.68 -17.50 3.53
N ALA A 360 -17.37 -17.65 2.25
CA ALA A 360 -18.15 -17.12 1.14
C ALA A 360 -18.70 -18.31 0.33
N ALA A 361 -19.89 -18.79 0.69
CA ALA A 361 -20.57 -19.88 0.00
C ALA A 361 -22.08 -19.91 0.32
N PRO A 362 -22.95 -20.24 -0.65
CA PRO A 362 -22.63 -20.45 -2.06
C PRO A 362 -22.34 -19.13 -2.79
N GLY A 363 -21.40 -19.17 -3.73
CA GLY A 363 -21.07 -18.08 -4.65
C GLY A 363 -21.41 -18.45 -6.10
N LEU A 364 -21.91 -17.50 -6.87
CA LEU A 364 -22.18 -17.63 -8.30
C LEU A 364 -21.36 -16.62 -9.07
N TRP A 365 -20.52 -17.10 -9.99
CA TRP A 365 -19.80 -16.27 -10.95
C TRP A 365 -20.53 -16.29 -12.28
N LEU A 366 -20.75 -15.12 -12.85
CA LEU A 366 -21.37 -14.91 -14.16
C LEU A 366 -20.43 -14.15 -15.08
N ASP A 367 -20.29 -14.64 -16.30
CA ASP A 367 -19.70 -13.91 -17.42
C ASP A 367 -20.67 -14.07 -18.61
N MET A 368 -21.29 -12.96 -19.01
CA MET A 368 -22.38 -12.92 -19.98
C MET A 368 -22.32 -11.62 -20.80
N GLY A 369 -21.69 -11.70 -21.97
CA GLY A 369 -21.59 -10.58 -22.91
C GLY A 369 -20.91 -9.35 -22.28
N PRO A 370 -21.60 -8.21 -22.15
CA PRO A 370 -21.02 -7.01 -21.55
C PRO A 370 -20.91 -7.09 -20.02
N PHE A 371 -21.52 -8.09 -19.38
CA PHE A 371 -21.59 -8.19 -17.93
C PHE A 371 -20.69 -9.31 -17.42
N ASN A 372 -19.90 -9.02 -16.40
CA ASN A 372 -19.33 -10.06 -15.56
C ASN A 372 -19.56 -9.70 -14.08
N GLY A 373 -19.57 -10.68 -13.21
CA GLY A 373 -19.83 -10.40 -11.81
C GLY A 373 -19.92 -11.64 -10.96
N GLN A 374 -20.11 -11.39 -9.67
CA GLN A 374 -20.34 -12.44 -8.71
C GLN A 374 -21.38 -12.02 -7.67
N ILE A 375 -22.07 -13.01 -7.13
CA ILE A 375 -22.90 -12.86 -5.94
C ILE A 375 -22.62 -14.03 -5.02
N GLU A 376 -22.43 -13.75 -3.74
CA GLU A 376 -22.10 -14.78 -2.75
C GLU A 376 -22.74 -14.47 -1.40
N PHE A 377 -23.13 -15.53 -0.70
CA PHE A 377 -23.45 -15.45 0.71
C PHE A 377 -22.16 -15.51 1.52
N ARG A 378 -22.03 -14.64 2.52
CA ARG A 378 -20.86 -14.53 3.41
C ARG A 378 -21.27 -14.76 4.86
N HIS A 379 -20.40 -15.42 5.61
CA HIS A 379 -20.51 -15.60 7.07
C HIS A 379 -19.12 -15.43 7.68
N PHE A 380 -18.96 -14.45 8.57
CA PHE A 380 -17.69 -14.13 9.23
C PHE A 380 -17.84 -14.26 10.75
N GLN A 381 -16.75 -14.66 11.39
CA GLN A 381 -16.67 -14.81 12.82
C GLN A 381 -15.42 -14.10 13.37
N ASP A 382 -15.56 -13.53 14.57
CA ASP A 382 -14.52 -12.81 15.30
C ASP A 382 -13.93 -11.65 14.48
N ASP A 383 -12.60 -11.61 14.29
CA ASP A 383 -11.89 -10.49 13.67
C ASP A 383 -11.93 -10.49 12.15
N PHE A 384 -12.49 -11.53 11.53
CA PHE A 384 -12.40 -11.71 10.09
C PHE A 384 -13.08 -10.57 9.32
N ASP A 385 -12.34 -10.02 8.37
CA ASP A 385 -12.85 -9.13 7.33
C ASP A 385 -12.39 -9.59 5.94
N SER A 386 -13.27 -9.45 4.97
CA SER A 386 -12.99 -9.87 3.60
C SER A 386 -12.23 -8.81 2.83
N GLY A 387 -11.35 -9.23 1.93
CA GLY A 387 -10.54 -8.29 1.16
C GLY A 387 -9.63 -7.47 2.07
N TYR A 388 -9.13 -8.07 3.16
CA TYR A 388 -8.20 -7.42 4.07
C TYR A 388 -7.04 -6.72 3.33
N PHE A 389 -6.52 -7.39 2.30
CA PHE A 389 -5.55 -6.84 1.35
C PHE A 389 -6.27 -6.28 0.11
N ASP A 390 -6.84 -5.08 0.22
CA ASP A 390 -7.54 -4.40 -0.88
C ASP A 390 -6.74 -3.23 -1.48
N ASN A 391 -7.42 -2.40 -2.27
CA ASN A 391 -6.90 -1.17 -2.87
C ASN A 391 -6.34 -0.17 -1.82
N LEU A 392 -6.86 -0.17 -0.59
CA LEU A 392 -6.44 0.75 0.46
C LEU A 392 -5.33 0.17 1.36
N TYR A 393 -5.00 -1.11 1.21
CA TYR A 393 -4.03 -1.79 2.06
C TYR A 393 -2.75 -0.99 2.26
N GLU A 394 -2.13 -0.49 1.20
CA GLU A 394 -0.86 0.26 1.31
C GLU A 394 -0.96 1.56 2.13
N LEU A 395 -2.16 2.10 2.35
CA LEU A 395 -2.40 3.29 3.17
C LEU A 395 -2.84 2.97 4.60
N ASP A 396 -3.57 1.87 4.79
CA ASP A 396 -4.17 1.52 6.09
C ASP A 396 -3.43 0.37 6.80
N ARG A 397 -2.41 -0.23 6.16
CA ARG A 397 -1.54 -1.29 6.67
C ARG A 397 -0.99 -0.99 8.06
N ALA A 398 -0.50 0.23 8.27
CA ALA A 398 -0.17 0.78 9.57
C ALA A 398 -0.44 2.29 9.54
N ARG A 399 -0.94 2.82 10.65
CA ARG A 399 -1.24 4.24 10.83
C ARG A 399 -0.46 4.76 12.03
N ILE A 400 -0.06 6.02 11.96
CA ILE A 400 0.58 6.71 13.08
C ILE A 400 -0.22 7.95 13.46
N ASP A 401 -0.48 8.10 14.76
CA ASP A 401 -1.05 9.33 15.32
C ASP A 401 0.09 10.32 15.49
N VAL A 402 0.15 11.33 14.62
CA VAL A 402 1.23 12.33 14.60
C VAL A 402 1.31 13.17 15.88
N ALA A 403 0.21 13.31 16.63
CA ALA A 403 0.24 14.08 17.88
C ALA A 403 0.85 13.26 19.03
N THR A 404 0.48 11.98 19.12
CA THR A 404 0.94 11.10 20.20
C THR A 404 2.22 10.33 19.86
N GLY A 405 2.58 10.25 18.58
CA GLY A 405 3.66 9.41 18.08
C GLY A 405 3.32 7.92 18.04
N ARG A 406 2.08 7.50 18.36
CA ARG A 406 1.74 6.09 18.50
C ARG A 406 1.35 5.43 17.17
N ALA A 407 1.96 4.30 16.85
CA ALA A 407 1.62 3.47 15.71
C ALA A 407 0.49 2.47 16.02
N ARG A 408 -0.27 2.10 14.99
CA ARG A 408 -1.29 1.04 15.04
C ARG A 408 -1.38 0.34 13.69
N THR A 409 -1.26 -0.97 13.70
CA THR A 409 -1.34 -1.86 12.53
C THR A 409 -2.80 -2.12 12.15
N LYS A 410 -3.04 -2.73 10.98
CA LYS A 410 -4.39 -2.90 10.45
C LYS A 410 -5.16 -4.01 11.17
N ASP A 411 -4.48 -5.06 11.61
CA ASP A 411 -5.04 -6.16 12.38
C ASP A 411 -5.46 -5.73 13.78
N ALA A 412 -4.67 -4.89 14.43
CA ALA A 412 -5.00 -4.21 15.67
C ALA A 412 -6.28 -3.35 15.57
N GLN A 413 -6.67 -2.96 14.34
CA GLN A 413 -7.89 -2.20 14.07
C GLN A 413 -9.11 -3.10 13.75
N LEU A 414 -8.94 -4.42 13.64
CA LEU A 414 -10.03 -5.35 13.41
C LEU A 414 -10.94 -5.44 14.65
N GLY A 415 -12.24 -5.26 14.42
CA GLY A 415 -13.24 -5.42 15.46
C GLY A 415 -13.60 -6.89 15.69
N ARG A 416 -13.36 -7.38 16.92
CA ARG A 416 -13.90 -8.66 17.39
C ARG A 416 -15.35 -8.48 17.79
N GLY A 417 -16.25 -9.21 17.17
CA GLY A 417 -17.68 -9.12 17.45
C GLY A 417 -18.43 -10.42 17.20
N ASP A 418 -19.74 -10.35 17.39
CA ASP A 418 -20.62 -11.48 17.13
C ASP A 418 -20.60 -11.88 15.64
N PRO A 419 -20.90 -13.15 15.31
CA PRO A 419 -20.91 -13.61 13.94
C PRO A 419 -21.83 -12.78 13.04
N VAL A 420 -21.30 -12.33 11.90
CA VAL A 420 -22.07 -11.57 10.90
C VAL A 420 -22.30 -12.40 9.65
N SER A 421 -23.47 -12.23 9.03
CA SER A 421 -23.82 -12.93 7.79
C SER A 421 -24.55 -12.02 6.82
N GLY A 422 -24.41 -12.28 5.53
CA GLY A 422 -25.14 -11.52 4.53
C GLY A 422 -24.67 -11.77 3.12
N VAL A 423 -24.78 -10.75 2.28
CA VAL A 423 -24.56 -10.88 0.83
C VAL A 423 -23.50 -9.91 0.38
N TYR A 424 -22.65 -10.41 -0.51
CA TYR A 424 -21.78 -9.59 -1.33
C TYR A 424 -22.15 -9.77 -2.80
N GLY A 425 -22.17 -8.66 -3.54
CA GLY A 425 -22.35 -8.66 -4.98
C GLY A 425 -21.33 -7.74 -5.65
N ARG A 426 -20.80 -8.18 -6.79
CA ARG A 426 -20.00 -7.37 -7.72
C ARG A 426 -20.56 -7.50 -9.12
N LEU A 427 -20.67 -6.39 -9.83
CA LEU A 427 -21.02 -6.34 -11.24
C LEU A 427 -20.06 -5.39 -11.96
N ASN A 428 -19.44 -5.86 -13.03
CA ASN A 428 -18.79 -5.01 -14.01
C ASN A 428 -19.58 -5.07 -15.32
N ALA A 429 -19.66 -3.93 -15.98
CA ALA A 429 -20.37 -3.73 -17.22
C ALA A 429 -19.47 -3.00 -18.23
N ASP A 430 -19.11 -3.67 -19.32
CA ASP A 430 -18.56 -3.05 -20.52
C ASP A 430 -19.70 -2.71 -21.47
N LEU A 431 -20.23 -1.49 -21.39
CA LEU A 431 -21.33 -1.01 -22.22
C LEU A 431 -20.86 -0.55 -23.61
N GLY A 432 -19.76 -1.15 -24.11
CA GLY A 432 -19.25 -1.04 -25.46
C GLY A 432 -18.91 0.40 -25.86
N GLN A 433 -19.79 1.03 -26.63
CA GLN A 433 -19.51 2.36 -27.19
C GLN A 433 -19.68 3.52 -26.20
N PHE A 434 -20.20 3.28 -25.00
CA PHE A 434 -20.56 4.35 -24.06
C PHE A 434 -19.62 4.44 -22.86
N MET A 435 -19.59 3.42 -22.01
CA MET A 435 -18.89 3.48 -20.74
C MET A 435 -18.49 2.09 -20.24
N LEU A 436 -17.50 2.07 -19.36
CA LEU A 436 -17.16 0.95 -18.49
C LEU A 436 -17.62 1.31 -17.07
N ALA A 437 -18.30 0.41 -16.38
CA ALA A 437 -18.76 0.62 -15.02
C ALA A 437 -18.50 -0.61 -14.15
N SER A 438 -18.20 -0.39 -12.88
CA SER A 438 -18.10 -1.43 -11.87
C SER A 438 -18.77 -0.97 -10.58
N ALA A 439 -19.41 -1.90 -9.89
CA ALA A 439 -19.90 -1.69 -8.54
C ALA A 439 -19.82 -2.99 -7.75
N SER A 440 -19.41 -2.92 -6.50
CA SER A 440 -19.57 -3.98 -5.53
C SER A 440 -20.10 -3.44 -4.22
N TYR A 441 -20.96 -4.22 -3.59
CA TYR A 441 -21.57 -3.89 -2.32
C TYR A 441 -21.59 -5.11 -1.41
N GLN A 442 -21.23 -4.91 -0.15
CA GLN A 442 -21.35 -5.87 0.93
C GLN A 442 -22.36 -5.34 1.96
N TYR A 443 -23.25 -6.22 2.41
CA TYR A 443 -24.08 -5.99 3.58
C TYR A 443 -24.11 -7.26 4.42
N LEU A 444 -23.41 -7.25 5.56
CA LEU A 444 -23.43 -8.31 6.56
C LEU A 444 -24.02 -7.77 7.85
N THR A 445 -24.84 -8.57 8.53
CA THR A 445 -25.51 -8.20 9.78
C THR A 445 -25.37 -9.33 10.80
N GLY A 446 -25.27 -8.96 12.07
CA GLY A 446 -25.19 -9.86 13.22
C GLY A 446 -25.95 -9.27 14.41
N ALA A 447 -25.47 -9.54 15.62
CA ALA A 447 -25.99 -8.87 16.82
C ALA A 447 -25.44 -7.44 16.97
N ASP A 448 -24.21 -7.22 16.52
CA ASP A 448 -23.53 -5.93 16.48
C ASP A 448 -23.83 -5.17 15.16
N ASP A 449 -23.16 -4.03 14.99
CA ASP A 449 -23.30 -3.18 13.83
C ASP A 449 -22.98 -3.89 12.51
N PRO A 450 -23.71 -3.56 11.43
CA PRO A 450 -23.55 -4.24 10.15
C PRO A 450 -22.20 -3.91 9.51
N LYS A 451 -21.48 -4.93 9.02
CA LYS A 451 -20.29 -4.72 8.17
C LYS A 451 -20.73 -4.40 6.75
N GLN A 452 -20.54 -3.15 6.34
CA GLN A 452 -20.95 -2.63 5.04
C GLN A 452 -19.78 -2.05 4.25
N GLN A 453 -19.78 -2.28 2.93
CA GLN A 453 -18.74 -1.79 2.02
C GLN A 453 -19.35 -1.42 0.67
N LEU A 454 -18.89 -0.33 0.07
CA LEU A 454 -19.24 0.08 -1.28
C LEU A 454 -17.96 0.40 -2.07
N ILE A 455 -17.79 -0.23 -3.23
CA ILE A 455 -16.78 0.15 -4.22
C ILE A 455 -17.51 0.39 -5.53
N ALA A 456 -17.26 1.52 -6.19
CA ALA A 456 -17.86 1.85 -7.46
C ALA A 456 -16.88 2.63 -8.34
N GLY A 457 -16.99 2.42 -9.65
CA GLY A 457 -16.18 3.13 -10.63
C GLY A 457 -16.89 3.22 -11.96
N ALA A 458 -16.61 4.28 -12.71
CA ALA A 458 -17.08 4.44 -14.08
C ALA A 458 -16.07 5.22 -14.91
N SER A 459 -15.95 4.86 -16.18
CA SER A 459 -15.20 5.63 -17.17
C SER A 459 -15.90 5.64 -18.52
N LEU A 460 -15.68 6.71 -19.30
CA LEU A 460 -16.14 6.73 -20.69
C LEU A 460 -15.29 5.77 -21.53
N SER A 461 -15.93 5.05 -22.44
CA SER A 461 -15.20 4.15 -23.33
C SER A 461 -14.43 4.94 -24.40
N LYS A 462 -13.40 4.32 -24.98
CA LYS A 462 -12.58 4.95 -26.03
C LYS A 462 -13.43 5.51 -27.19
N LYS A 463 -14.46 4.75 -27.60
CA LYS A 463 -15.39 5.17 -28.67
C LYS A 463 -16.25 6.37 -28.27
N MET A 464 -16.66 6.45 -27.00
CA MET A 464 -17.42 7.60 -26.50
C MET A 464 -16.53 8.85 -26.47
N LEU A 465 -15.29 8.71 -26.01
CA LEU A 465 -14.30 9.79 -25.98
C LEU A 465 -14.03 10.34 -27.38
N GLU A 466 -13.91 9.48 -28.39
CA GLU A 466 -13.76 9.90 -29.81
C GLU A 466 -14.94 10.76 -30.32
N ASN A 467 -16.13 10.64 -29.71
CA ASN A 467 -17.32 11.42 -30.08
C ASN A 467 -17.50 12.71 -29.27
N ILE A 468 -16.73 12.91 -28.19
CA ILE A 468 -16.80 14.13 -27.36
C ILE A 468 -15.61 15.00 -27.70
N PRO A 469 -15.79 16.14 -28.38
CA PRO A 469 -14.70 16.97 -28.83
C PRO A 469 -13.72 17.30 -27.70
N ARG A 470 -12.44 17.00 -27.95
CA ARG A 470 -11.31 17.28 -27.07
C ARG A 470 -11.30 16.53 -25.73
N LEU A 471 -12.26 15.65 -25.44
CA LEU A 471 -12.22 14.87 -24.19
C LEU A 471 -11.43 13.57 -24.43
N THR A 472 -10.30 13.41 -23.76
CA THR A 472 -9.41 12.26 -23.94
C THR A 472 -9.48 11.26 -22.79
N ARG A 473 -9.96 11.69 -21.62
CA ARG A 473 -10.21 10.84 -20.44
C ARG A 473 -11.37 11.38 -19.63
N ALA A 474 -12.13 10.48 -19.02
CA ALA A 474 -13.14 10.80 -18.02
C ALA A 474 -13.43 9.54 -17.19
N ARG A 475 -13.00 9.56 -15.93
CA ARG A 475 -13.21 8.47 -14.97
C ARG A 475 -13.51 9.05 -13.59
N ALA A 476 -14.37 8.36 -12.84
CA ALA A 476 -14.56 8.59 -11.42
C ALA A 476 -14.62 7.26 -10.68
N TYR A 477 -14.22 7.27 -9.41
CA TYR A 477 -14.23 6.10 -8.55
C TYR A 477 -14.47 6.49 -7.10
N TYR A 478 -15.04 5.57 -6.35
CA TYR A 478 -15.38 5.69 -4.94
C TYR A 478 -15.22 4.33 -4.27
N GLN A 479 -14.65 4.31 -3.08
CA GLN A 479 -14.52 3.18 -2.21
C GLN A 479 -14.77 3.65 -0.79
N LYS A 480 -15.54 2.88 -0.04
CA LYS A 480 -15.70 3.04 1.39
C LYS A 480 -15.89 1.69 2.05
N ASN A 481 -15.02 1.39 3.01
CA ASN A 481 -15.14 0.22 3.87
C ASN A 481 -15.76 0.62 5.21
N ASN A 482 -16.26 -0.34 5.99
CA ASN A 482 -16.80 -0.14 7.34
C ASN A 482 -17.86 0.95 7.48
N ILE A 483 -18.82 0.99 6.53
CA ILE A 483 -19.86 2.03 6.50
C ILE A 483 -20.78 1.92 7.73
N GLY A 484 -20.88 3.02 8.50
CA GLY A 484 -21.74 3.11 9.68
C GLY A 484 -21.13 2.57 10.95
N VAL A 485 -19.81 2.36 10.99
CA VAL A 485 -19.07 1.78 12.15
C VAL A 485 -17.93 2.70 12.59
N ARG A 486 -17.56 3.70 11.77
CA ARG A 486 -16.49 4.65 12.09
C ARG A 486 -17.09 5.93 12.65
N LEU A 487 -16.24 6.75 13.26
CA LEU A 487 -16.64 8.08 13.67
C LEU A 487 -16.87 8.97 12.45
N ASN A 488 -17.88 9.83 12.55
CA ASN A 488 -18.20 10.88 11.59
C ASN A 488 -17.06 11.90 11.43
N GLU A 489 -17.20 12.86 10.51
CA GLU A 489 -16.13 13.81 10.18
C GLU A 489 -15.67 14.65 11.40
N LYS A 490 -16.55 14.81 12.40
CA LYS A 490 -16.30 15.58 13.63
C LYS A 490 -15.83 14.73 14.81
N GLY A 491 -15.77 13.41 14.67
CA GLY A 491 -15.38 12.52 15.77
C GLY A 491 -16.45 12.34 16.86
N THR A 492 -17.73 12.59 16.57
CA THR A 492 -18.79 12.73 17.59
C THR A 492 -19.85 11.64 17.59
N ASP A 493 -20.20 11.10 16.43
CA ASP A 493 -21.22 10.06 16.23
C ASP A 493 -20.71 9.06 15.17
N GLU A 494 -21.47 8.00 14.91
CA GLU A 494 -21.22 7.09 13.77
C GLU A 494 -21.37 7.78 12.41
N ASP A 495 -20.63 7.31 11.42
CA ASP A 495 -20.60 7.87 10.07
C ASP A 495 -21.86 7.54 9.23
N GLY A 496 -22.32 8.50 8.44
CA GLY A 496 -23.37 8.24 7.45
C GLY A 496 -22.89 7.44 6.23
N PHE A 497 -23.80 6.88 5.44
CA PHE A 497 -23.46 6.01 4.30
C PHE A 497 -22.40 6.59 3.34
N PHE A 498 -22.51 7.86 2.98
CA PHE A 498 -21.58 8.57 2.09
C PHE A 498 -20.65 9.56 2.82
N GLU A 499 -20.73 9.64 4.15
CA GLU A 499 -19.84 10.49 4.93
C GLU A 499 -18.42 9.93 4.88
N SER A 500 -17.41 10.79 4.73
CA SER A 500 -16.04 10.30 4.65
C SER A 500 -15.56 9.80 6.01
N THR A 501 -14.70 8.80 5.95
CA THR A 501 -13.99 8.20 7.09
C THR A 501 -12.57 7.87 6.64
N GLU A 502 -11.74 7.42 7.56
CA GLU A 502 -10.38 6.92 7.30
C GLU A 502 -10.34 5.74 6.31
N ASP A 503 -11.48 5.08 6.11
CA ASP A 503 -11.67 3.92 5.23
C ASP A 503 -12.31 4.33 3.88
N THR A 504 -12.32 5.64 3.60
CA THR A 504 -12.87 6.22 2.37
C THR A 504 -11.76 6.61 1.39
N PHE A 505 -11.98 6.30 0.12
CA PHE A 505 -11.14 6.73 -0.99
C PHE A 505 -12.00 7.07 -2.20
N TYR A 506 -11.80 8.24 -2.78
CA TYR A 506 -12.47 8.58 -4.03
C TYR A 506 -11.64 9.55 -4.86
N GLY A 507 -11.99 9.63 -6.13
CA GLY A 507 -11.28 10.50 -7.05
C GLY A 507 -11.83 10.46 -8.45
N TYR A 508 -11.20 11.23 -9.31
CA TYR A 508 -11.54 11.33 -10.72
C TYR A 508 -10.31 11.67 -11.56
N ASP A 509 -10.35 11.29 -12.83
CA ASP A 509 -9.40 11.74 -13.85
C ASP A 509 -10.15 12.29 -15.07
N VAL A 510 -9.67 13.41 -15.60
CA VAL A 510 -10.22 14.09 -16.78
C VAL A 510 -9.07 14.53 -17.67
N GLY A 511 -9.20 14.25 -18.97
CA GLY A 511 -8.20 14.60 -19.98
C GLY A 511 -8.80 15.50 -21.05
N LEU A 512 -8.15 16.62 -21.37
CA LEU A 512 -8.58 17.56 -22.39
C LEU A 512 -7.49 17.76 -23.44
N GLU A 513 -7.77 17.43 -24.69
CA GLU A 513 -6.92 17.69 -25.84
C GLU A 513 -6.81 19.20 -26.11
N MET A 514 -5.58 19.67 -26.21
CA MET A 514 -5.25 21.06 -26.55
C MET A 514 -4.86 21.19 -28.02
N ALA A 515 -4.13 20.21 -28.52
CA ALA A 515 -3.74 20.05 -29.91
C ALA A 515 -3.49 18.56 -30.18
N SER A 516 -3.35 18.18 -31.45
CA SER A 516 -3.03 16.80 -31.83
C SER A 516 -1.81 16.29 -31.06
N GLY A 517 -2.00 15.23 -30.27
CA GLY A 517 -0.94 14.63 -29.45
C GLY A 517 -0.62 15.38 -28.16
N VAL A 518 -1.33 16.47 -27.81
CA VAL A 518 -1.12 17.25 -26.58
C VAL A 518 -2.41 17.33 -25.78
N SER A 519 -2.41 16.86 -24.53
CA SER A 519 -3.56 16.90 -23.64
C SER A 519 -3.19 17.42 -22.25
N ILE A 520 -4.08 18.13 -21.59
CA ILE A 520 -3.99 18.39 -20.16
C ILE A 520 -4.74 17.28 -19.44
N VAL A 521 -4.07 16.58 -18.52
CA VAL A 521 -4.66 15.56 -17.67
C VAL A 521 -4.73 16.08 -16.25
N TRP A 522 -5.93 16.05 -15.68
CA TRP A 522 -6.20 16.37 -14.29
C TRP A 522 -6.64 15.10 -13.58
N ASP A 523 -5.83 14.61 -12.64
CA ASP A 523 -6.15 13.50 -11.74
C ASP A 523 -6.24 14.04 -10.31
N THR A 524 -7.27 13.68 -9.56
CA THR A 524 -7.40 14.02 -8.15
C THR A 524 -7.94 12.85 -7.37
N ARG A 525 -7.25 12.55 -6.27
CA ARG A 525 -7.53 11.50 -5.30
C ARG A 525 -7.66 12.13 -3.93
N TYR A 526 -8.62 11.64 -3.16
CA TYR A 526 -8.86 12.01 -1.79
C TYR A 526 -8.74 10.78 -0.92
N VAL A 527 -7.90 10.89 0.10
CA VAL A 527 -7.71 9.92 1.18
C VAL A 527 -7.86 10.66 2.50
N PHE A 528 -8.14 9.94 3.58
CA PHE A 528 -8.52 10.55 4.84
C PHE A 528 -7.73 9.95 6.00
N ALA A 529 -7.31 10.82 6.90
CA ALA A 529 -6.65 10.49 8.15
C ALA A 529 -7.39 11.18 9.29
N ARG A 530 -7.28 10.67 10.51
CA ARG A 530 -7.89 11.31 11.68
C ARG A 530 -6.81 11.99 12.50
N GLY A 531 -7.02 13.26 12.79
CA GLY A 531 -6.17 14.02 13.70
C GLY A 531 -6.41 13.61 15.16
N ALA A 532 -5.51 14.02 16.05
CA ALA A 532 -5.63 13.73 17.47
C ALA A 532 -6.80 14.43 18.17
N ASP A 533 -7.35 15.47 17.54
CA ASP A 533 -8.59 16.12 17.95
C ASP A 533 -9.86 15.36 17.50
N LEU A 534 -9.67 14.17 16.92
CA LEU A 534 -10.68 13.29 16.33
C LEU A 534 -11.34 13.85 15.07
N TYR A 535 -10.91 14.99 14.54
CA TYR A 535 -11.43 15.48 13.26
C TYR A 535 -10.83 14.71 12.10
N LEU A 536 -11.66 14.50 11.07
CA LEU A 536 -11.22 13.86 9.85
C LEU A 536 -10.53 14.89 8.95
N GLU A 537 -9.25 14.64 8.68
CA GLU A 537 -8.43 15.41 7.76
C GLU A 537 -8.47 14.78 6.37
N ARG A 538 -8.68 15.62 5.35
CA ARG A 538 -8.70 15.20 3.96
C ARG A 538 -7.36 15.49 3.30
N GLN A 539 -6.63 14.43 3.00
CA GLN A 539 -5.40 14.51 2.23
C GLN A 539 -5.71 14.44 0.73
N LYS A 540 -5.12 15.35 -0.04
CA LYS A 540 -5.34 15.47 -1.48
C LYS A 540 -4.06 15.08 -2.22
N ILE A 541 -4.20 14.15 -3.16
CA ILE A 541 -3.18 13.86 -4.16
C ILE A 541 -3.72 14.35 -5.50
N MET A 542 -3.05 15.34 -6.09
CA MET A 542 -3.52 15.97 -7.33
C MET A 542 -2.39 16.07 -8.33
N THR A 543 -2.65 15.69 -9.57
CA THR A 543 -1.75 15.98 -10.69
C THR A 543 -2.48 16.77 -11.76
N ILE A 544 -1.83 17.81 -12.25
CA ILE A 544 -2.27 18.57 -13.43
C ILE A 544 -1.09 18.62 -14.37
N GLU A 545 -1.12 17.77 -15.39
CA GLU A 545 0.01 17.57 -16.31
C GLU A 545 -0.39 17.82 -17.76
N THR A 546 0.44 18.58 -18.48
CA THR A 546 0.41 18.58 -19.94
C THR A 546 1.15 17.34 -20.42
N VAL A 547 0.44 16.44 -21.08
CA VAL A 547 0.92 15.19 -21.65
C VAL A 547 1.07 15.32 -23.16
N PHE A 548 2.26 15.01 -23.65
CA PHE A 548 2.61 14.94 -25.06
C PHE A 548 2.72 13.48 -25.46
N ASN A 549 2.01 13.04 -26.48
CA ASN A 549 2.09 11.69 -27.04
C ASN A 549 2.71 11.79 -28.45
N PHE A 550 3.73 10.97 -28.71
CA PHE A 550 4.48 10.95 -29.96
C PHE A 550 4.41 9.59 -30.65
#